data_AF-A0A2V4AQF8-F1
#
_entry.id   AF-A0A2V4AQF8-F1
#
_cell.length_a   1.000
_cell.length_b   1.000
_cell.length_c   1.000
_cell.angle_alpha   90.00
_cell.angle_beta   90.00
_cell.angle_gamma   90.00
#
_symmetry.space_group_name_H-M   'P 1'
#
loop_
_entity.id
_entity.type
_entity.pdbx_description
1 polymer ?
#
loop_
_entity_poly.entity_id
_entity_poly.type
_entity_poly.pdbx_seq_one_letter_code
_entity_poly.pdbx_strand_id
1 'polypeptide(L)'
;MRTLVRIVGSVRGVHVNQPARMPCRWWRRDVSSTPTRPVWTPADGPPEAFRPVDPPQWVWVNLRPALRSDPFSYYDDAPDGLQYRYEVKGLLRGWMPAVDGAPLGVVSYQLLTADQQWRTVVTAFVPQHLIRYRARTGRELL
;
A
#
# COMPACT_ATOMS: atom_id res chain seq x y z
N MET A 1 -51.79 -8.53 -23.63
CA MET A 1 -51.90 -10.00 -23.57
C MET A 1 -50.54 -10.60 -23.87
N ARG A 2 -49.97 -11.36 -22.92
CA ARG A 2 -48.89 -12.39 -23.03
C ARG A 2 -47.51 -11.93 -23.53
N THR A 3 -46.35 -12.33 -23.01
CA THR A 3 -45.93 -13.11 -21.83
C THR A 3 -44.41 -12.87 -21.67
N LEU A 4 -43.96 -12.84 -20.41
CA LEU A 4 -42.58 -12.79 -19.90
C LEU A 4 -41.69 -13.95 -20.41
N VAL A 5 -40.41 -13.69 -20.68
CA VAL A 5 -39.32 -14.61 -20.29
C VAL A 5 -38.16 -13.81 -19.70
N ARG A 6 -37.97 -14.00 -18.40
CA ARG A 6 -36.87 -13.51 -17.58
C ARG A 6 -35.75 -14.54 -17.68
N ILE A 7 -34.61 -14.21 -18.29
CA ILE A 7 -33.41 -15.06 -18.19
C ILE A 7 -32.60 -14.57 -16.99
N VAL A 8 -32.79 -15.27 -15.87
CA VAL A 8 -31.91 -15.25 -14.71
C VAL A 8 -30.66 -16.04 -15.11
N GLY A 9 -29.61 -15.34 -15.53
CA GLY A 9 -28.28 -15.89 -15.73
C GLY A 9 -27.39 -15.61 -14.52
N SER A 10 -27.65 -16.31 -13.42
CA SER A 10 -26.74 -16.37 -12.27
C SER A 10 -25.46 -17.09 -12.70
N VAL A 11 -24.46 -16.34 -13.16
CA VAL A 11 -23.09 -16.84 -13.18
C VAL A 11 -22.47 -16.39 -11.87
N ARG A 12 -22.48 -17.30 -10.89
CA ARG A 12 -21.56 -17.27 -9.75
C ARG A 12 -20.17 -17.17 -10.35
N GLY A 13 -19.64 -15.95 -10.40
CA GLY A 13 -18.25 -15.70 -10.74
C GLY A 13 -17.42 -16.43 -9.70
N VAL A 14 -16.86 -17.57 -10.11
CA VAL A 14 -15.75 -18.21 -9.44
C VAL A 14 -14.70 -17.10 -9.28
N HIS A 15 -14.61 -16.53 -8.08
CA HIS A 15 -13.41 -15.83 -7.65
C HIS A 15 -12.36 -16.91 -7.59
N VAL A 16 -11.73 -17.16 -8.74
CA VAL A 16 -10.42 -17.76 -8.81
C VAL A 16 -9.60 -16.97 -7.79
N ASN A 17 -9.11 -17.65 -6.75
CA ASN A 17 -8.09 -17.14 -5.84
C ASN A 17 -6.86 -16.81 -6.70
N GLN A 18 -6.91 -15.70 -7.42
CA GLN A 18 -5.74 -15.06 -7.95
C GLN A 18 -4.98 -14.65 -6.70
N PRO A 19 -3.77 -15.17 -6.45
CA PRO A 19 -2.96 -14.68 -5.35
C PRO A 19 -2.90 -13.17 -5.51
N ALA A 20 -3.26 -12.43 -4.46
CA ALA A 20 -3.37 -10.98 -4.52
C ALA A 20 -2.09 -10.44 -5.15
N ARG A 21 -2.17 -9.98 -6.40
CA ARG A 21 -1.00 -9.57 -7.18
C ARG A 21 -0.26 -8.55 -6.33
N MET A 22 1.00 -8.84 -5.99
CA MET A 22 1.79 -7.95 -5.14
C MET A 22 1.74 -6.56 -5.77
N PRO A 23 1.35 -5.52 -5.00
CA PRO A 23 1.14 -4.18 -5.57
C PRO A 23 2.46 -3.51 -5.95
N CYS A 24 3.60 -4.06 -5.53
CA CYS A 24 4.94 -3.64 -5.92
C CYS A 24 5.58 -4.68 -6.87
N ARG A 25 6.16 -4.18 -7.96
CA ARG A 25 7.02 -4.98 -8.85
C ARG A 25 8.43 -4.97 -8.30
N TRP A 26 9.00 -6.15 -8.12
CA TRP A 26 10.40 -6.31 -7.72
C TRP A 26 11.31 -6.31 -8.93
N TRP A 27 12.52 -5.82 -8.72
CA TRP A 27 13.58 -5.77 -9.72
C TRP A 27 14.82 -6.39 -9.10
N ARG A 28 15.56 -7.15 -9.91
CA ARG A 28 16.82 -7.77 -9.50
C ARG A 28 17.95 -7.24 -10.36
N ARG A 29 19.15 -7.20 -9.79
CA ARG A 29 20.36 -6.86 -10.54
C ARG A 29 20.56 -7.92 -11.62
N ASP A 30 20.69 -7.46 -12.86
CA ASP A 30 20.92 -8.36 -13.98
C ASP A 30 22.33 -8.99 -13.91
N VAL A 31 22.50 -10.17 -14.48
CA VAL A 31 23.83 -10.85 -14.53
C VAL A 31 24.86 -10.08 -15.36
N SER A 32 24.41 -9.27 -16.34
CA SER A 32 25.26 -8.39 -17.15
C SER A 32 25.65 -7.08 -16.45
N SER A 33 25.11 -6.83 -15.26
CA SER A 33 25.31 -5.59 -14.51
C SER A 33 26.75 -5.45 -14.01
N THR A 34 27.40 -4.32 -14.30
CA THR A 34 28.75 -4.00 -13.79
C THR A 34 28.66 -2.96 -12.67
N PRO A 35 29.73 -2.73 -11.87
CA PRO A 35 29.74 -1.70 -10.84
C PRO A 35 29.47 -0.29 -11.38
N THR A 36 29.97 0.02 -12.58
CA THR A 36 29.82 1.34 -13.22
C THR A 36 28.57 1.46 -14.11
N ARG A 37 27.94 0.33 -14.47
CA ARG A 37 26.70 0.28 -15.24
C ARG A 37 25.70 -0.67 -14.60
N PRO A 38 24.97 -0.22 -13.55
CA PRO A 38 23.95 -1.04 -12.94
C PRO A 38 22.75 -1.23 -13.89
N VAL A 39 22.52 -2.48 -14.28
CA VAL A 39 21.32 -2.92 -15.03
C VAL A 39 20.39 -3.67 -14.08
N TRP A 40 19.09 -3.36 -14.18
CA TRP A 40 18.01 -3.96 -13.38
C TRP A 40 16.97 -4.58 -14.31
N THR A 41 16.52 -5.79 -13.99
CA THR A 41 15.47 -6.50 -14.73
C THR A 41 14.29 -6.83 -13.80
N PRO A 42 13.04 -6.89 -14.31
CA PRO A 42 11.91 -7.32 -13.51
C PRO A 42 12.16 -8.72 -12.93
N ALA A 43 11.89 -8.91 -11.65
CA ALA A 43 11.98 -10.21 -11.00
C ALA A 43 10.64 -10.96 -11.08
N ASP A 44 10.71 -12.28 -11.18
CA ASP A 44 9.52 -13.16 -11.17
C ASP A 44 8.83 -13.21 -9.78
N GLY A 45 9.56 -12.84 -8.72
CA GLY A 45 9.07 -12.87 -7.35
C GLY A 45 9.80 -11.89 -6.44
N PRO A 46 9.33 -11.76 -5.19
CA PRO A 46 9.96 -10.90 -4.20
C PRO A 46 11.34 -11.44 -3.75
N PRO A 47 12.19 -10.58 -3.15
CA PRO A 47 13.41 -11.01 -2.48
C PRO A 47 13.11 -12.10 -1.42
N GLU A 48 14.07 -12.99 -1.19
CA GLU A 48 13.92 -14.09 -0.22
C GLU A 48 13.61 -13.62 1.20
N ALA A 49 14.11 -12.44 1.59
CA ALA A 49 13.88 -11.85 2.90
C ALA A 49 12.45 -11.27 3.06
N PHE A 50 11.70 -11.10 1.97
CA PHE A 50 10.32 -10.64 2.05
C PHE A 50 9.43 -11.68 2.74
N ARG A 51 8.56 -11.21 3.63
CA ARG A 51 7.60 -12.04 4.36
C ARG A 51 6.18 -11.52 4.06
N PRO A 52 5.40 -12.19 3.19
CA PRO A 52 4.05 -11.74 2.87
C PRO A 52 3.13 -11.79 4.09
N VAL A 53 2.14 -10.90 4.12
CA VAL A 53 1.01 -10.93 5.05
C VAL A 53 -0.25 -11.24 4.24
N ASP A 54 -0.80 -12.43 4.46
CA ASP A 54 -1.98 -12.94 3.75
C ASP A 54 -2.96 -13.59 4.75
N PRO A 55 -4.23 -13.12 4.86
CA PRO A 55 -4.79 -11.99 4.13
C PRO A 55 -4.13 -10.66 4.55
N PRO A 56 -4.03 -9.67 3.63
CA PRO A 56 -3.54 -8.34 3.97
C PRO A 56 -4.32 -7.72 5.14
N GLN A 57 -3.61 -7.02 6.03
CA GLN A 57 -4.18 -6.52 7.29
C GLN A 57 -4.42 -5.00 7.26
N TRP A 58 -5.55 -4.55 7.81
CA TRP A 58 -5.83 -3.12 7.97
C TRP A 58 -4.95 -2.51 9.06
N VAL A 59 -4.28 -1.42 8.72
CA VAL A 59 -3.40 -0.67 9.61
C VAL A 59 -3.62 0.82 9.48
N TRP A 60 -3.20 1.59 10.49
CA TRP A 60 -3.04 3.03 10.40
C TRP A 60 -1.55 3.35 10.25
N VAL A 61 -1.22 4.23 9.31
CA VAL A 61 0.16 4.65 9.04
C VAL A 61 0.30 6.12 9.38
N ASN A 62 1.28 6.45 10.23
CA ASN A 62 1.66 7.84 10.43
C ASN A 62 2.51 8.33 9.25
N LEU A 63 1.93 9.17 8.40
CA LEU A 63 2.57 9.63 7.15
C LEU A 63 3.53 10.79 7.36
N ARG A 64 3.42 11.53 8.47
CA ARG A 64 4.21 12.74 8.69
C ARG A 64 5.72 12.49 8.62
N PRO A 65 6.30 11.50 9.33
CA PRO A 65 7.72 11.18 9.19
C PRO A 65 8.07 10.46 7.88
N ALA A 66 7.10 9.87 7.19
CA ALA A 66 7.35 9.14 5.94
C ALA A 66 7.42 10.05 4.70
N LEU A 67 6.68 11.18 4.71
CA LEU A 67 6.52 12.04 3.53
C LEU A 67 7.09 13.46 3.69
N ARG A 68 7.35 13.91 4.91
CA ARG A 68 7.77 15.29 5.16
C ARG A 68 9.30 15.38 5.25
N SER A 69 9.91 16.15 4.34
CA SER A 69 11.36 16.43 4.35
C SER A 69 11.78 17.42 5.44
N ASP A 70 10.89 18.34 5.82
CA ASP A 70 11.11 19.32 6.89
C ASP A 70 9.82 19.49 7.74
N PRO A 71 9.84 19.13 9.04
CA PRO A 71 8.69 19.23 9.94
C PRO A 71 8.20 20.67 10.22
N PHE A 72 8.91 21.71 9.74
CA PHE A 72 8.61 23.12 9.98
C PHE A 72 8.20 23.93 8.75
N SER A 73 8.44 23.45 7.53
CA SER A 73 7.94 24.08 6.30
C SER A 73 6.43 23.85 6.18
N TYR A 74 5.63 24.89 6.43
CA TYR A 74 4.20 24.90 6.15
C TYR A 74 3.99 25.72 4.87
N TYR A 75 3.46 25.07 3.83
CA TYR A 75 2.90 25.80 2.70
C TYR A 75 1.45 26.07 3.05
N ASP A 76 1.15 27.30 3.44
CA ASP A 76 -0.24 27.76 3.55
C ASP A 76 -0.80 27.88 2.11
N ASP A 77 -1.90 27.17 1.86
CA ASP A 77 -2.75 27.23 0.66
C ASP A 77 -2.22 26.69 -0.68
N ALA A 78 -1.97 25.37 -0.75
CA ALA A 78 -1.95 24.63 -2.02
C ALA A 78 -3.15 23.65 -2.09
N PRO A 79 -4.32 24.06 -2.64
CA PRO A 79 -5.53 23.21 -2.67
C PRO A 79 -5.35 21.93 -3.51
N ASP A 80 -4.52 21.97 -4.53
CA ASP A 80 -4.11 20.83 -5.37
C ASP A 80 -2.92 20.04 -4.79
N GLY A 81 -2.37 20.48 -3.65
CA GLY A 81 -1.29 19.78 -2.94
C GLY A 81 -1.78 18.52 -2.22
N LEU A 82 -0.89 17.53 -2.05
CA LEU A 82 -1.22 16.31 -1.32
C LEU A 82 -1.49 16.59 0.17
N GLN A 83 -2.61 16.08 0.67
CA GLN A 83 -2.99 16.19 2.07
C GLN A 83 -2.15 15.25 2.94
N TYR A 84 -1.25 15.82 3.73
CA TYR A 84 -0.52 15.08 4.77
C TYR A 84 -1.40 14.96 6.03
N ARG A 85 -2.36 14.05 6.04
CA ARG A 85 -3.04 13.69 7.32
C ARG A 85 -2.04 12.98 8.24
N TYR A 86 -2.18 13.20 9.55
CA TYR A 86 -1.31 12.58 10.56
C TYR A 86 -1.32 11.06 10.46
N GLU A 87 -2.49 10.45 10.32
CA GLU A 87 -2.63 9.00 10.12
C GLU A 87 -3.54 8.72 8.92
N VAL A 88 -3.16 7.74 8.09
CA VAL A 88 -3.97 7.22 6.98
C VAL A 88 -4.28 5.75 7.20
N LYS A 89 -5.48 5.32 6.81
CA LYS A 89 -5.81 3.89 6.78
C LYS A 89 -5.13 3.24 5.57
N GLY A 90 -4.38 2.19 5.80
CA GLY A 90 -3.69 1.42 4.78
C GLY A 90 -3.86 -0.08 4.95
N LEU A 91 -3.38 -0.83 3.98
CA LEU A 91 -3.41 -2.28 3.95
C LEU A 91 -1.98 -2.81 3.93
N LEU A 92 -1.58 -3.48 5.01
CA LEU A 92 -0.29 -4.16 5.14
C LEU A 92 -0.28 -5.43 4.31
N ARG A 93 0.73 -5.56 3.45
CA ARG A 93 0.89 -6.64 2.48
C ARG A 93 2.04 -7.58 2.81
N GLY A 94 2.97 -7.15 3.66
CA GLY A 94 4.16 -7.93 3.99
C GLY A 94 5.20 -7.13 4.76
N TRP A 95 6.30 -7.78 5.07
CA TRP A 95 7.44 -7.25 5.80
C TRP A 95 8.73 -7.48 5.02
N MET A 96 9.68 -6.57 5.19
CA MET A 96 11.03 -6.66 4.67
C MET A 96 11.99 -6.13 5.73
N PRO A 97 13.12 -6.80 6.02
CA PRO A 97 14.15 -6.21 6.86
C PRO A 97 14.88 -5.09 6.10
N ALA A 98 15.12 -3.97 6.78
CA ALA A 98 16.10 -2.99 6.36
C ALA A 98 17.54 -3.52 6.58
N VAL A 99 18.53 -2.80 6.06
CA VAL A 99 19.96 -3.20 6.16
C VAL A 99 20.44 -3.29 7.61
N ASP A 100 19.88 -2.45 8.49
CA ASP A 100 20.12 -2.46 9.94
C ASP A 100 19.27 -3.51 10.69
N GLY A 101 18.51 -4.33 9.98
CA GLY A 101 17.62 -5.34 10.53
C GLY A 101 16.26 -4.80 10.98
N ALA A 102 16.01 -3.48 10.91
CA ALA A 102 14.74 -2.91 11.30
C ALA A 102 13.60 -3.37 10.37
N PRO A 103 12.44 -3.80 10.91
CA PRO A 103 11.33 -4.27 10.09
C PRO A 103 10.61 -3.11 9.38
N LEU A 104 10.48 -3.24 8.06
CA LEU A 104 9.72 -2.35 7.19
C LEU A 104 8.47 -3.04 6.68
N GLY A 105 7.30 -2.49 7.00
CA GLY A 105 6.03 -2.97 6.47
C GLY A 105 5.79 -2.44 5.06
N VAL A 106 5.40 -3.31 4.14
CA VAL A 106 4.95 -2.93 2.80
C VAL A 106 3.46 -2.61 2.89
N VAL A 107 3.12 -1.32 2.88
CA VAL A 107 1.75 -0.85 3.11
C VAL A 107 1.23 -0.11 1.88
N SER A 108 -0.01 -0.42 1.47
CA SER A 108 -0.73 0.33 0.45
C SER A 108 -1.73 1.30 1.11
N TYR A 109 -1.68 2.58 0.79
CA TYR A 109 -2.60 3.60 1.33
C TYR A 109 -2.98 4.64 0.27
N GLN A 110 -4.07 5.37 0.53
CA GLN A 110 -4.54 6.41 -0.37
C GLN A 110 -3.94 7.77 0.00
N LEU A 111 -3.54 8.52 -1.02
CA LEU A 111 -3.24 9.94 -0.88
C LEU A 111 -4.30 10.73 -1.63
N LEU A 112 -4.70 11.86 -1.06
CA LEU A 112 -5.68 12.78 -1.65
C LEU A 112 -5.06 14.16 -1.75
N THR A 113 -5.52 14.97 -2.70
CA THR A 113 -5.27 16.41 -2.69
C THR A 113 -6.08 17.08 -1.58
N ALA A 114 -5.67 18.27 -1.13
CA ALA A 114 -6.33 19.00 -0.05
C ALA A 114 -7.78 19.37 -0.39
N ASP A 115 -8.05 19.71 -1.66
CA ASP A 115 -9.39 19.93 -2.23
C ASP A 115 -10.23 18.65 -2.40
N GLN A 116 -9.63 17.48 -2.14
CA GLN A 116 -10.21 16.15 -2.26
C GLN A 116 -10.72 15.79 -3.67
N GLN A 117 -10.35 16.55 -4.71
CA GLN A 117 -10.76 16.27 -6.09
C GLN A 117 -9.97 15.11 -6.70
N TRP A 118 -8.74 14.87 -6.22
CA TRP A 118 -7.85 13.85 -6.76
C TRP A 118 -7.44 12.84 -5.70
N ARG A 119 -7.26 11.59 -6.12
CA ARG A 119 -6.73 10.51 -5.28
C ARG A 119 -5.78 9.61 -6.05
N THR A 120 -4.82 9.03 -5.33
CA THR A 120 -3.96 7.96 -5.82
C THR A 120 -3.72 6.92 -4.74
N VAL A 121 -3.22 5.74 -5.13
CA VAL A 121 -2.81 4.67 -4.21
C VAL A 121 -1.31 4.52 -4.28
N VAL A 122 -0.65 4.59 -3.13
CA VAL A 122 0.79 4.41 -2.99
C VAL A 122 1.06 3.12 -2.23
N THR A 123 2.05 2.36 -2.67
CA THR A 123 2.64 1.26 -1.91
C THR A 123 4.05 1.66 -1.50
N ALA A 124 4.31 1.69 -0.19
CA ALA A 124 5.59 2.12 0.36
C ALA A 124 6.09 1.19 1.47
N PHE A 125 7.39 1.22 1.72
CA PHE A 125 8.00 0.66 2.91
C PHE A 125 7.85 1.64 4.07
N VAL A 126 7.31 1.17 5.18
CA VAL A 126 7.01 1.98 6.35
C VAL A 126 7.68 1.34 7.58
N PRO A 127 8.52 2.06 8.33
CA PRO A 127 9.05 1.57 9.60
C PRO A 127 7.95 1.05 10.52
N GLN A 128 8.16 -0.12 11.16
CA GLN A 128 7.16 -0.76 12.02
C GLN A 128 6.56 0.19 13.07
N HIS A 129 7.36 1.05 13.70
CA HIS A 129 6.90 1.96 14.75
C HIS A 129 5.92 3.05 14.25
N LEU A 130 5.80 3.23 12.93
CA LEU A 130 4.83 4.13 12.29
C LEU A 130 3.54 3.40 11.85
N ILE A 131 3.50 2.08 12.01
CA ILE A 131 2.37 1.22 11.68
C ILE A 131 1.61 0.89 12.96
N ARG A 132 0.31 1.14 12.97
CA ARG A 132 -0.56 0.83 14.11
C ARG A 132 -1.67 -0.12 13.67
N TYR A 133 -1.64 -1.30 14.25
CA TYR A 133 -2.77 -2.23 14.33
C TYR A 133 -3.69 -1.65 15.41
N ARG A 134 -5.00 -1.49 15.16
CA ARG A 134 -6.03 -0.83 16.03
C ARG A 134 -5.70 -0.85 17.55
N ALA A 135 -5.92 0.20 18.37
CA ALA A 135 -7.12 1.05 18.51
C ALA A 135 -6.85 2.45 19.11
N ARG A 136 -7.77 3.41 18.90
CA ARG A 136 -8.00 4.52 19.85
C ARG A 136 -9.48 4.96 19.91
N THR A 137 -10.38 4.08 20.37
CA THR A 137 -11.44 4.36 21.37
C THR A 137 -12.33 3.13 21.56
N GLY A 138 -12.52 2.74 22.82
CA GLY A 138 -13.47 1.71 23.26
C GLY A 138 -14.91 2.17 23.11
N ARG A 139 -15.43 2.10 21.89
CA ARG A 139 -16.87 2.09 21.59
C ARG A 139 -17.14 1.23 20.36
N GLU A 140 -16.87 -0.07 20.53
CA GLU A 140 -17.67 -1.12 19.90
C GLU A 140 -18.45 -1.78 21.04
N LEU A 141 -19.46 -1.07 21.52
CA LEU A 141 -20.64 -1.70 22.13
C LEU A 141 -21.72 -1.62 21.05
N LEU A 142 -21.94 -2.76 20.41
CA LEU A 142 -23.21 -3.45 20.18
C LEU A 142 -23.05 -4.46 19.03
#